data_AF-A0A9E5K588-F1
#
_entry.id   AF-A0A9E5K588-F1
#
_cell.length_a   1.000
_cell.length_b   1.000
_cell.length_c   1.000
_cell.angle_alpha   90.00
_cell.angle_beta   90.00
_cell.angle_gamma   90.00
#
_symmetry.space_group_name_H-M   'P 1'
#
loop_
_entity.id
_entity.type
_entity.pdbx_description
1 polymer ?
#
loop_
_entity_poly.entity_id
_entity_poly.type
_entity_poly.pdbx_seq_one_letter_code
_entity_poly.pdbx_strand_id
1 'polypeptide(L)'
;MDSSIKDPTWEQLMLLRDLTKRTGVLHEIQVTNLKLWPMIAFTHAQTSEFTWDVDKHNVTFSLTTKGASPKSMRARFDWLDQSVKALLGPEWGITVNMNGKEKFSSTGKKILNE
;
A
#
# COMPACT_ATOMS: atom_id res chain seq x y z
N MET A 1 27.09 9.19 25.22
CA MET A 1 26.26 9.64 24.09
C MET A 1 25.18 8.60 23.96
N ASP A 2 24.05 8.88 24.59
CA ASP A 2 23.03 7.91 24.99
C ASP A 2 21.82 8.02 24.05
N SER A 3 21.18 6.87 23.84
CA SER A 3 19.86 6.60 23.25
C SER A 3 19.54 7.20 21.87
N SER A 4 19.89 6.42 20.84
CA SER A 4 18.93 5.88 19.85
C SER A 4 17.52 6.48 19.91
N ILE A 5 17.32 7.66 19.30
CA ILE A 5 15.99 8.14 18.95
C ILE A 5 15.51 7.25 17.80
N LYS A 6 14.93 6.08 18.14
CA LYS A 6 14.03 5.40 17.22
C LYS A 6 12.78 6.26 17.22
N ASP A 7 12.47 6.87 16.07
CA ASP A 7 11.29 7.70 15.94
C ASP A 7 10.07 6.93 16.48
N PRO A 8 9.35 7.45 17.51
CA PRO A 8 8.26 6.74 18.17
C PRO A 8 7.15 6.32 17.19
N THR A 9 7.08 6.99 16.03
CA THR A 9 6.19 6.69 14.90
C THR A 9 6.50 5.35 14.22
N TRP A 10 7.77 4.93 14.11
CA TRP A 10 8.11 3.68 13.42
C TRP A 10 7.77 2.44 14.24
N GLU A 11 8.01 2.48 15.55
CA GLU A 11 7.62 1.39 16.46
C GLU A 11 6.10 1.23 16.52
N GLN A 12 5.35 2.34 16.50
CA GLN A 12 3.90 2.33 16.38
C GLN A 12 3.44 1.70 15.07
N LEU A 13 4.09 2.00 13.94
CA LEU A 13 3.77 1.36 12.65
C LEU A 13 4.06 -0.15 12.68
N MET A 14 5.14 -0.59 13.33
CA MET A 14 5.43 -2.02 13.48
C MET A 14 4.38 -2.73 14.35
N LEU A 15 3.94 -2.11 15.45
CA LEU A 15 2.86 -2.64 16.30
C LEU A 15 1.54 -2.76 15.52
N LEU A 16 1.19 -1.76 14.72
CA LEU A 16 0.01 -1.80 13.87
C LEU A 16 0.10 -2.91 12.82
N ARG A 17 1.27 -3.09 12.22
CA ARG A 17 1.52 -4.19 11.28
C ARG A 17 1.33 -5.55 11.94
N ASP A 18 1.88 -5.74 13.14
CA ASP A 18 1.75 -7.00 13.88
C ASP A 18 0.31 -7.28 14.30
N LEU A 19 -0.46 -6.23 14.62
CA LEU A 19 -1.90 -6.34 14.87
C LEU A 19 -2.65 -6.81 13.62
N THR A 20 -2.38 -6.21 12.45
CA THR A 20 -2.98 -6.62 11.18
C THR A 20 -2.62 -8.05 10.83
N LYS A 21 -1.37 -8.46 11.03
CA LYS A 21 -0.93 -9.86 10.79
C LYS A 21 -1.68 -10.86 11.65
N ARG A 22 -1.96 -10.51 12.91
CA ARG A 22 -2.65 -11.41 13.86
C ARG A 22 -4.17 -11.43 13.70
N THR A 23 -4.76 -10.32 13.30
CA THR A 23 -6.22 -10.14 13.32
C THR A 23 -6.85 -10.09 11.92
N GLY A 24 -6.07 -9.82 10.88
CA GLY A 24 -6.56 -9.52 9.53
C GLY A 24 -7.25 -8.16 9.41
N VAL A 25 -7.35 -7.39 10.51
CA VAL A 25 -8.05 -6.10 10.55
C VAL A 25 -7.06 -4.96 10.32
N LEU A 26 -7.46 -4.02 9.46
CA LEU A 26 -6.73 -2.78 9.26
C LEU A 26 -7.14 -1.75 10.33
N HIS A 27 -6.14 -1.13 10.94
CA HIS A 27 -6.33 0.03 11.80
C HIS A 27 -6.72 1.27 10.98
N GLU A 28 -7.43 2.22 11.60
CA GLU A 28 -7.94 3.43 10.92
C GLU A 28 -6.85 4.23 10.20
N ILE A 29 -5.66 4.32 10.80
CA ILE A 29 -4.49 4.97 10.19
C ILE A 29 -4.05 4.24 8.91
N GLN A 30 -4.04 2.90 8.91
CA GLN A 30 -3.70 2.11 7.73
C GLN A 30 -4.77 2.31 6.64
N VAL A 31 -6.05 2.28 7.01
CA VAL A 31 -7.16 2.56 6.09
C VAL A 31 -7.03 3.95 5.48
N THR A 32 -6.71 4.95 6.28
CA THR A 32 -6.52 6.34 5.83
C THR A 32 -5.37 6.44 4.84
N ASN A 33 -4.23 5.82 5.13
CA ASN A 33 -3.08 5.79 4.22
C ASN A 33 -3.40 5.10 2.89
N LEU A 34 -4.08 3.94 2.93
CA LEU A 34 -4.47 3.20 1.73
C LEU A 34 -5.47 3.98 0.85
N LYS A 35 -6.33 4.82 1.46
CA LYS A 35 -7.20 5.73 0.70
C LYS A 35 -6.42 6.86 0.03
N LEU A 36 -5.42 7.43 0.70
CA LEU A 36 -4.75 8.65 0.27
C LEU A 36 -3.58 8.41 -0.69
N TRP A 37 -2.81 7.33 -0.51
CA TRP A 37 -1.60 7.10 -1.31
C TRP A 37 -1.82 7.02 -2.81
N PRO A 38 -2.87 6.39 -3.34
CA PRO A 38 -3.12 6.40 -4.77
C PRO A 38 -3.39 7.82 -5.29
N MET A 39 -4.08 8.66 -4.51
CA MET A 39 -4.34 10.06 -4.88
C MET A 39 -3.05 10.89 -4.92
N ILE A 40 -2.11 10.61 -4.02
CA ILE A 40 -0.78 11.24 -4.00
C ILE A 40 0.08 10.74 -5.17
N ALA A 41 0.10 9.41 -5.38
CA ALA A 41 0.89 8.77 -6.43
C ALA A 41 0.39 9.14 -7.83
N PHE A 42 -0.90 9.38 -8.01
CA PHE A 42 -1.53 9.65 -9.30
C PHE A 42 -2.30 10.97 -9.26
N THR A 43 -1.62 12.08 -9.50
CA THR A 43 -2.20 13.45 -9.47
C THR A 43 -3.35 13.71 -10.46
N HIS A 44 -3.60 12.78 -11.37
CA HIS A 44 -4.67 12.80 -12.37
C HIS A 44 -5.85 11.88 -11.97
N ALA A 45 -5.75 11.19 -10.83
CA ALA A 45 -6.86 10.46 -10.24
C ALA A 45 -7.90 11.43 -9.69
N GLN A 46 -9.16 11.17 -10.00
CA GLN A 46 -10.32 11.89 -9.50
C GLN A 46 -10.89 11.18 -8.27
N THR A 47 -10.93 9.85 -8.34
CA THR A 47 -11.39 9.00 -7.24
C THR A 47 -10.44 7.82 -7.07
N SER A 48 -10.36 7.34 -5.84
CA SER A 48 -9.63 6.15 -5.45
C SER A 48 -10.46 5.35 -4.46
N GLU A 49 -10.66 4.09 -4.77
CA GLU A 49 -11.20 3.10 -3.85
C GLU A 49 -10.16 2.01 -3.65
N PHE A 50 -10.20 1.34 -2.50
CA PHE A 50 -9.35 0.19 -2.26
C PHE A 50 -10.15 -0.94 -1.62
N THR A 51 -9.76 -2.16 -1.97
CA THR A 51 -10.15 -3.38 -1.27
C THR A 51 -8.88 -4.11 -0.87
N TRP A 52 -8.96 -4.93 0.18
CA TRP A 52 -7.85 -5.80 0.57
C TRP A 52 -8.37 -7.21 0.79
N ASP A 53 -7.55 -8.17 0.41
CA ASP A 53 -7.82 -9.59 0.55
C ASP A 53 -6.70 -10.14 1.46
N VAL A 54 -7.07 -10.46 2.69
CA VAL A 54 -6.13 -10.94 3.71
C VAL A 54 -5.60 -12.32 3.34
N ASP A 55 -6.45 -13.19 2.82
CA ASP A 55 -6.06 -14.56 2.43
C ASP A 55 -5.04 -14.52 1.29
N LYS A 56 -5.25 -13.64 0.31
CA LYS A 56 -4.32 -13.45 -0.82
C LYS A 56 -3.18 -12.49 -0.53
N HIS A 57 -3.16 -11.84 0.64
CA HIS A 57 -2.23 -10.77 0.98
C HIS A 57 -2.12 -9.73 -0.14
N ASN A 58 -3.26 -9.23 -0.64
CA ASN A 58 -3.27 -8.31 -1.78
C ASN A 58 -4.15 -7.09 -1.51
N VAL A 59 -3.65 -5.91 -1.88
CA VAL A 59 -4.44 -4.68 -1.90
C VAL A 59 -4.77 -4.31 -3.34
N THR A 60 -6.05 -4.16 -3.65
CA THR A 60 -6.51 -3.72 -4.97
C THR A 60 -6.94 -2.26 -4.90
N PHE A 61 -6.31 -1.41 -5.70
CA PHE A 61 -6.69 -0.02 -5.88
C PHE A 61 -7.48 0.16 -7.18
N SER A 62 -8.64 0.79 -7.08
CA SER A 62 -9.49 1.13 -8.22
C SER A 62 -9.53 2.65 -8.38
N LEU A 63 -8.93 3.14 -9.45
CA LEU A 63 -8.76 4.56 -9.73
C LEU A 63 -9.61 4.97 -10.93
N THR A 64 -10.34 6.07 -10.78
CA THR A 64 -10.88 6.80 -11.93
C THR A 64 -9.95 7.96 -12.23
N THR A 65 -9.46 8.03 -13.47
CA THR A 65 -8.48 9.04 -13.90
C THR A 65 -9.05 9.89 -15.03
N LYS A 66 -8.70 11.19 -15.03
CA LYS A 66 -9.07 12.11 -16.10
C LYS A 66 -7.84 12.89 -16.55
N GLY A 67 -7.71 13.09 -17.87
CA GLY A 67 -6.58 13.79 -18.46
C GLY A 67 -5.43 12.88 -18.87
N ALA A 68 -4.29 13.49 -19.20
CA ALA A 68 -3.12 12.75 -19.66
C ALA A 68 -2.44 11.99 -18.51
N SER A 69 -1.98 10.78 -18.81
CA SER A 69 -1.19 10.00 -17.86
C SER A 69 0.13 10.73 -17.55
N PRO A 70 0.51 10.87 -16.27
CA PRO A 70 1.77 11.48 -15.87
C PRO A 70 2.98 10.75 -16.47
N LYS A 71 4.09 11.49 -16.62
CA LYS A 71 5.38 10.85 -16.90
C LYS A 71 5.78 9.94 -15.73
N SER A 72 6.56 8.91 -16.04
CA SER A 72 7.14 7.97 -15.07
C SER A 72 6.10 7.18 -14.25
N MET A 73 5.04 6.69 -14.91
CA MET A 73 4.02 5.84 -14.28
C MET A 73 4.62 4.66 -13.51
N ARG A 74 5.69 4.05 -14.03
CA ARG A 74 6.35 2.92 -13.38
C ARG A 74 6.87 3.27 -11.98
N ALA A 75 7.59 4.39 -11.85
CA ALA A 75 8.11 4.85 -10.57
C ALA A 75 7.00 5.13 -9.54
N ARG A 76 5.83 5.60 -10.01
CA ARG A 76 4.66 5.84 -9.15
C ARG A 76 4.04 4.53 -8.65
N PHE A 77 3.95 3.52 -9.51
CA PHE A 77 3.54 2.17 -9.09
C PHE A 77 4.53 1.56 -8.10
N ASP A 78 5.83 1.67 -8.36
CA ASP A 78 6.87 1.14 -7.48
C ASP A 78 6.86 1.84 -6.11
N TRP A 79 6.62 3.16 -6.07
CA TRP A 79 6.46 3.90 -4.81
C TRP A 79 5.23 3.45 -4.02
N LEU A 80 4.10 3.24 -4.70
CA LEU A 80 2.87 2.76 -4.05
C LEU A 80 3.05 1.34 -3.49
N ASP A 81 3.68 0.44 -4.26
CA ASP A 81 4.01 -0.92 -3.83
C ASP A 81 4.91 -0.92 -2.59
N GLN A 82 5.98 -0.13 -2.61
CA GLN A 82 6.89 0.01 -1.46
C GLN A 82 6.17 0.56 -0.23
N SER A 83 5.26 1.53 -0.40
CA SER A 83 4.49 2.11 0.69
C SER A 83 3.56 1.08 1.34
N VAL A 84 2.85 0.28 0.53
CA VAL A 84 1.99 -0.81 1.04
C VAL A 84 2.82 -1.86 1.76
N LYS A 85 3.95 -2.28 1.20
CA LYS A 85 4.84 -3.27 1.82
C LYS A 85 5.47 -2.77 3.12
N ALA A 86 5.78 -1.48 3.21
CA ALA A 86 6.27 -0.89 4.44
C ALA A 86 5.20 -0.92 5.56
N LEU A 87 3.94 -0.72 5.20
CA LEU A 87 2.83 -0.65 6.14
C LEU A 87 2.29 -2.01 6.59
N LEU A 88 2.11 -2.93 5.65
CA LEU A 88 1.44 -4.22 5.88
C LEU A 88 2.42 -5.39 5.96
N GLY A 89 3.58 -5.26 5.30
CA GLY A 89 4.62 -6.28 5.27
C GLY A 89 5.02 -6.65 3.84
N PRO A 90 6.24 -7.21 3.66
CA PRO A 90 6.76 -7.58 2.34
C PRO A 90 5.96 -8.68 1.64
N GLU A 91 5.16 -9.46 2.38
CA GLU A 91 4.28 -10.49 1.87
C GLU A 91 3.05 -9.96 1.13
N TRP A 92 2.77 -8.65 1.25
CA TRP A 92 1.63 -8.04 0.58
C TRP A 92 1.98 -7.65 -0.85
N GLY A 93 1.08 -7.96 -1.78
CA GLY A 93 1.06 -7.49 -3.15
C GLY A 93 0.10 -6.31 -3.34
N ILE A 94 0.20 -5.68 -4.51
CA ILE A 94 -0.77 -4.68 -4.94
C ILE A 94 -1.24 -4.92 -6.37
N THR A 95 -2.51 -4.60 -6.63
CA THR A 95 -3.10 -4.51 -7.96
C THR A 95 -3.64 -3.10 -8.15
N VAL A 96 -3.34 -2.47 -9.29
CA VAL A 96 -3.84 -1.12 -9.60
C VAL A 96 -4.65 -1.16 -10.89
N ASN A 97 -5.94 -0.88 -10.75
CA ASN A 97 -6.90 -0.75 -11.83
C ASN A 97 -7.13 0.73 -12.10
N MET A 98 -6.99 1.15 -13.36
CA MET A 98 -7.32 2.52 -13.79
C MET A 98 -8.39 2.46 -14.87
N ASN A 99 -9.52 3.13 -14.62
CA ASN A 99 -10.69 3.14 -15.50
C ASN A 99 -11.15 1.72 -15.88
N GLY A 100 -11.20 0.83 -14.87
CA GLY A 100 -11.63 -0.57 -15.02
C GLY A 100 -10.63 -1.52 -15.69
N LYS A 101 -9.40 -1.07 -15.98
CA LYS A 101 -8.35 -1.90 -16.57
C LYS A 101 -7.17 -2.04 -15.63
N GLU A 102 -6.69 -3.26 -15.43
CA GLU A 102 -5.44 -3.50 -14.72
C GLU A 102 -4.29 -2.80 -15.45
N LYS A 103 -3.54 -1.97 -14.72
CA LYS A 103 -2.36 -1.26 -15.21
C LYS A 103 -1.07 -1.74 -14.58
N PHE A 104 -1.17 -2.28 -13.38
CA PHE A 104 -0.03 -2.76 -12.61
C PHE A 104 -0.48 -3.84 -11.65
N SER A 105 0.37 -4.85 -11.51
CA SER A 105 0.24 -5.87 -10.49
C SER A 105 1.62 -6.23 -9.98
N SER A 106 1.73 -6.39 -8.68
CA SER A 106 2.95 -6.85 -8.02
C SER A 106 2.56 -7.87 -6.96
N THR A 107 3.35 -8.93 -6.88
CA THR A 107 3.18 -9.95 -5.85
C THR A 107 4.01 -9.59 -4.62
N GLY A 108 3.52 -10.00 -3.47
CA GLY A 108 4.31 -9.99 -2.24
C GLY A 108 5.38 -11.08 -2.26
N LYS A 109 6.39 -10.92 -1.41
CA LYS A 109 7.42 -11.94 -1.18
C LYS A 109 6.81 -13.08 -0.37
N LYS A 110 6.87 -14.32 -0.87
CA LYS A 110 6.63 -15.49 -0.04
C LYS A 110 7.68 -15.52 1.06
N ILE A 111 7.27 -15.37 2.31
CA ILE A 111 8.13 -15.67 3.45
C ILE A 111 8.16 -17.20 3.55
N LEU A 112 9.25 -17.82 3.10
CA LEU A 112 9.54 -19.21 3.41
C LEU A 112 9.84 -19.23 4.92
N ASN A 113 8.95 -19.81 5.71
CA ASN A 113 9.25 -20.09 7.11
C ASN A 113 10.29 -21.21 7.14
N GLU A 114 11.50 -20.89 7.60
CA GLU A 114 12.52 -21.86 8.05
C GLU A 114 12.23 -22.30 9.50
#